data_AF-A0A6A4LKD0-F1
#
_entry.id   AF-A0A6A4LKD0-F1
#
_cell.length_a   1.000
_cell.length_b   1.000
_cell.length_c   1.000
_cell.angle_alpha   90.00
_cell.angle_beta   90.00
_cell.angle_gamma   90.00
#
_symmetry.space_group_name_H-M   'P 1'
#
loop_
_entity.id
_entity.type
_entity.pdbx_description
1 polymer ?
#
loop_
_entity_poly.entity_id
_entity_poly.type
_entity_poly.pdbx_seq_one_letter_code
_entity_poly.pdbx_strand_id
1 'polypeptide(L)'
;MMSSKAAAPVTPSTNNRDMEMPNQAKPSKGGWKSAIFIIFVEMAERFAYYGVSGNLIMYLTRGLVLLTVSVTATSLQHCKAVFFTALYILSVGEGGHKPCVQTFAADQFDENLPQEKAAKSSFFNWWYLGIVFGATTATLVVIYVQDYIGWGIGYGMPAAVVAVALVIFLLGRRTYRREAPVGSPFTRVAQVFLAAARKWRVSETRQNHDVCHEDTSSGDTGVTTETMAHAAHLTPKRYY
;
A
#
# COMPACT_ATOMS: atom_id res chain seq x y z
N MET A 1 -37.55 -9.66 81.62
CA MET A 1 -36.60 -9.84 80.52
C MET A 1 -37.02 -8.93 79.37
N MET A 2 -36.15 -7.99 79.03
CA MET A 2 -36.26 -7.05 77.93
C MET A 2 -36.31 -7.79 76.58
N SER A 3 -37.10 -7.31 75.62
CA SER A 3 -36.55 -7.09 74.28
C SER A 3 -37.34 -6.01 73.54
N SER A 4 -36.56 -5.07 73.02
CA SER A 4 -36.92 -3.77 72.49
C SER A 4 -37.22 -3.82 70.99
N LYS A 5 -38.04 -2.86 70.55
CA LYS A 5 -38.16 -2.31 69.18
C LYS A 5 -36.88 -2.44 68.34
N ALA A 6 -37.05 -2.68 67.03
CA ALA A 6 -36.46 -1.84 65.98
C ALA A 6 -37.05 -2.17 64.59
N ALA A 7 -37.52 -1.13 63.90
CA ALA A 7 -37.77 -1.13 62.47
C ALA A 7 -36.42 -1.19 61.72
N ALA A 8 -36.36 -1.96 60.64
CA ALA A 8 -35.20 -2.10 59.76
C ALA A 8 -35.42 -1.35 58.43
N PRO A 9 -34.34 -0.96 57.73
CA PRO A 9 -34.24 0.29 56.98
C PRO A 9 -34.60 0.18 55.49
N VAL A 10 -34.94 1.33 54.90
CA VAL A 10 -35.04 1.56 53.46
C VAL A 10 -33.63 1.51 52.86
N THR A 11 -33.34 0.55 51.98
CA THR A 11 -32.07 0.47 51.24
C THR A 11 -32.14 1.32 49.95
N PRO A 12 -31.11 2.15 49.66
CA PRO A 12 -31.04 2.92 48.43
C PRO A 12 -30.44 2.12 47.26
N SER A 13 -30.95 2.40 46.06
CA SER A 13 -30.29 2.32 44.74
C SER A 13 -29.28 1.19 44.46
N THR A 14 -29.64 0.28 43.55
CA THR A 14 -28.73 -0.04 42.43
C THR A 14 -29.57 -0.48 41.23
N ASN A 15 -29.59 0.38 40.22
CA ASN A 15 -30.17 0.12 38.91
C ASN A 15 -29.31 -0.95 38.22
N ASN A 16 -29.66 -2.22 38.39
CA ASN A 16 -29.02 -3.34 37.68
C ASN A 16 -29.46 -3.35 36.20
N ARG A 17 -29.08 -2.32 35.46
CA ARG A 17 -29.06 -2.30 33.99
C ARG A 17 -27.65 -2.03 33.46
N ASP A 18 -26.65 -2.50 34.21
CA ASP A 18 -25.28 -2.55 33.75
C ASP A 18 -25.10 -3.76 32.83
N MET A 19 -25.20 -3.47 31.53
CA MET A 19 -24.07 -3.70 30.64
C MET A 19 -23.69 -5.17 30.38
N GLU A 20 -24.61 -5.97 29.84
CA GLU A 20 -24.19 -7.00 28.89
C GLU A 20 -23.90 -6.33 27.54
N MET A 21 -22.68 -5.76 27.42
CA MET A 21 -22.06 -5.60 26.12
C MET A 21 -21.80 -7.00 25.57
N PRO A 22 -22.36 -7.41 24.42
CA PRO A 22 -21.95 -8.65 23.82
C PRO A 22 -20.47 -8.49 23.44
N ASN A 23 -19.59 -9.11 24.22
CA ASN A 23 -18.22 -9.39 23.84
C ASN A 23 -18.24 -10.42 22.71
N GLN A 24 -18.75 -10.00 21.56
CA GLN A 24 -18.53 -10.65 20.29
C GLN A 24 -17.35 -9.92 19.68
N ALA A 25 -16.15 -10.27 20.15
CA ALA A 25 -14.92 -9.97 19.45
C ALA A 25 -15.11 -10.53 18.02
N LYS A 26 -15.46 -9.64 17.09
CA LYS A 26 -15.61 -10.01 15.67
C LYS A 26 -14.34 -10.76 15.27
N PRO A 27 -14.44 -11.87 14.54
CA PRO A 27 -13.26 -12.60 14.10
C PRO A 27 -12.32 -11.61 13.39
N SER A 28 -11.10 -11.46 13.92
CA SER A 28 -10.11 -10.56 13.35
C SER A 28 -9.88 -10.96 11.89
N LYS A 29 -10.28 -10.10 10.97
CA LYS A 29 -10.02 -10.28 9.54
C LYS A 29 -8.60 -9.80 9.28
N GLY A 30 -7.84 -10.52 8.44
CA GLY A 30 -6.44 -10.24 8.20
C GLY A 30 -5.48 -11.24 8.86
N GLY A 31 -4.26 -10.77 9.13
CA GLY A 31 -3.17 -11.54 9.70
C GLY A 31 -2.63 -12.63 8.79
N TRP A 32 -1.98 -13.63 9.40
CA TRP A 32 -1.29 -14.72 8.70
C TRP A 32 -2.18 -15.55 7.78
N LYS A 33 -3.48 -15.68 8.09
CA LYS A 33 -4.45 -16.40 7.25
C LYS A 33 -4.65 -15.72 5.89
N SER A 34 -4.57 -14.40 5.84
CA SER A 34 -4.60 -13.62 4.61
C SER A 34 -3.23 -13.57 3.94
N ALA A 35 -2.19 -13.37 4.74
CA ALA A 35 -0.83 -13.18 4.28
C ALA A 35 -0.31 -14.35 3.44
N ILE A 36 -0.66 -15.59 3.76
CA ILE A 36 -0.20 -16.76 3.01
C ILE A 36 -0.69 -16.77 1.55
N PHE A 37 -1.92 -16.32 1.30
CA PHE A 37 -2.44 -16.19 -0.07
C PHE A 37 -1.66 -15.13 -0.85
N ILE A 38 -1.27 -14.04 -0.19
CA ILE A 38 -0.50 -12.95 -0.80
C ILE A 38 0.93 -13.41 -1.12
N ILE A 39 1.59 -14.10 -0.19
CA ILE A 39 2.93 -14.67 -0.42
C ILE A 39 2.90 -15.64 -1.59
N PHE A 40 1.89 -16.51 -1.66
CA PHE A 40 1.75 -17.46 -2.76
C PHE A 40 1.57 -16.77 -4.11
N VAL A 41 0.74 -15.72 -4.17
CA VAL A 41 0.55 -14.94 -5.39
C VAL A 41 1.84 -14.27 -5.85
N GLU A 42 2.58 -13.65 -4.95
CA GLU A 42 3.86 -13.03 -5.28
C GLU A 42 4.91 -14.07 -5.68
N MET A 43 4.96 -15.22 -5.01
CA MET A 43 5.84 -16.31 -5.43
C MET A 43 5.52 -16.79 -6.85
N ALA A 44 4.24 -16.95 -7.18
CA ALA A 44 3.77 -17.34 -8.50
C ALA A 44 4.01 -16.25 -9.56
N GLU A 45 3.84 -14.99 -9.20
CA GLU A 45 4.15 -13.83 -10.06
C GLU A 45 5.64 -13.77 -10.36
N ARG A 46 6.52 -13.91 -9.36
CA ARG A 46 7.98 -13.97 -9.59
C ARG A 46 8.34 -15.13 -10.48
N PHE A 47 7.74 -16.29 -10.23
CA PHE A 47 7.97 -17.45 -11.06
C PHE A 47 7.62 -17.14 -12.53
N ALA A 48 6.45 -16.54 -12.76
CA ALA A 48 6.00 -16.21 -14.10
C ALA A 48 6.83 -15.09 -14.75
N TYR A 49 7.24 -14.08 -14.00
CA TYR A 49 8.10 -12.99 -14.48
C TYR A 49 9.43 -13.53 -14.99
N TYR A 50 10.12 -14.35 -14.19
CA TYR A 50 11.40 -14.94 -14.60
C TYR A 50 11.22 -15.98 -15.71
N GLY A 51 10.10 -16.72 -15.72
CA GLY A 51 9.77 -17.63 -16.82
C GLY A 51 9.52 -16.89 -18.14
N VAL A 52 8.71 -15.83 -18.14
CA VAL A 52 8.46 -15.00 -19.32
C VAL A 52 9.73 -14.27 -19.77
N SER A 53 10.54 -13.78 -18.83
CA SER A 53 11.84 -13.17 -19.13
C SER A 53 12.80 -14.17 -19.79
N GLY A 54 12.91 -15.40 -19.25
CA GLY A 54 13.69 -16.48 -19.85
C GLY A 54 13.17 -16.86 -21.24
N ASN A 55 11.85 -16.97 -21.39
CA ASN A 55 11.18 -17.21 -22.68
C ASN A 55 11.49 -16.11 -23.70
N LEU A 56 11.47 -14.85 -23.27
CA LEU A 56 11.77 -13.69 -24.10
C LEU A 56 13.25 -13.65 -24.51
N ILE A 57 14.17 -13.89 -23.59
CA ILE A 57 15.61 -13.99 -23.88
C ILE A 57 15.86 -15.11 -24.88
N MET A 58 15.29 -16.29 -24.64
CA MET A 58 15.44 -17.43 -25.53
C MET A 58 14.84 -17.16 -26.92
N TYR A 59 13.69 -16.49 -26.99
CA TYR A 59 13.10 -16.03 -28.25
C TYR A 59 13.98 -14.99 -28.96
N LEU A 60 14.56 -14.05 -28.24
CA LEU A 60 15.47 -13.05 -28.80
C LEU A 60 16.83 -13.64 -29.18
N THR A 61 17.32 -14.69 -28.53
CA THR A 61 18.61 -15.30 -28.84
C THR A 61 18.49 -16.36 -29.94
N ARG A 62 17.57 -17.32 -29.83
CA ARG A 62 17.35 -18.36 -30.87
C ARG A 62 16.51 -17.83 -32.03
N GLY A 63 15.45 -17.06 -31.74
CA GLY A 63 14.57 -16.51 -32.75
C GLY A 63 15.24 -15.41 -33.57
N LEU A 64 16.05 -14.51 -32.98
CA LEU A 64 16.79 -13.51 -33.78
C LEU A 64 17.85 -14.16 -34.68
N VAL A 65 18.51 -15.23 -34.23
CA VAL A 65 19.49 -15.98 -35.04
C VAL A 65 18.82 -16.69 -36.23
N LEU A 66 17.63 -17.26 -36.04
CA LEU A 66 16.84 -17.85 -37.13
C LEU A 66 16.18 -16.77 -38.02
N LEU A 67 15.83 -15.64 -37.43
CA LEU A 67 15.24 -14.48 -38.10
C LEU A 67 16.27 -13.73 -38.94
N THR A 68 17.53 -13.58 -38.52
CA THR A 68 18.58 -12.97 -39.36
C THR A 68 18.82 -13.80 -40.62
N VAL A 69 18.70 -15.13 -40.52
CA VAL A 69 18.74 -16.03 -41.68
C VAL A 69 17.49 -15.86 -42.56
N SER A 70 16.31 -15.69 -41.96
CA SER A 70 15.01 -15.58 -42.67
C SER A 70 14.64 -14.16 -43.16
N VAL A 71 15.22 -13.09 -42.60
CA VAL A 71 14.95 -11.67 -42.94
C VAL A 71 15.42 -11.31 -44.34
N THR A 72 16.20 -12.18 -44.97
CA THR A 72 16.42 -12.15 -46.42
C THR A 72 15.14 -12.39 -47.24
N ALA A 73 14.02 -12.85 -46.65
CA ALA A 73 12.88 -13.37 -47.41
C ALA A 73 11.47 -12.82 -47.10
N THR A 74 11.17 -12.02 -46.05
CA THR A 74 9.76 -11.58 -45.84
C THR A 74 9.53 -10.34 -44.97
N SER A 75 8.56 -9.50 -45.39
CA SER A 75 8.09 -8.30 -44.69
C SER A 75 7.10 -8.62 -43.56
N LEU A 76 7.55 -8.56 -42.30
CA LEU A 76 6.71 -8.84 -41.13
C LEU A 76 6.50 -7.59 -40.27
N GLN A 77 5.70 -6.62 -40.75
CA GLN A 77 5.38 -5.41 -40.00
C GLN A 77 4.29 -5.63 -38.93
N HIS A 78 3.27 -6.44 -39.22
CA HIS A 78 2.14 -6.68 -38.30
C HIS A 78 2.54 -7.41 -37.02
N CYS A 79 3.41 -8.43 -37.09
CA CYS A 79 3.84 -9.16 -35.89
C CYS A 79 4.70 -8.29 -34.96
N LYS A 80 5.43 -7.29 -35.49
CA LYS A 80 6.19 -6.34 -34.66
C LYS A 80 5.25 -5.47 -33.82
N ALA A 81 4.17 -4.95 -34.42
CA ALA A 81 3.20 -4.15 -33.69
C ALA A 81 2.55 -4.94 -32.54
N VAL A 82 2.06 -6.16 -32.82
CA VAL A 82 1.44 -7.03 -31.80
C VAL A 82 2.43 -7.33 -30.66
N PHE A 83 3.69 -7.63 -30.98
CA PHE A 83 4.73 -7.88 -29.99
C PHE A 83 5.00 -6.68 -29.08
N PHE A 84 5.22 -5.49 -29.65
CA PHE A 84 5.46 -4.29 -28.84
C PHE A 84 4.23 -3.89 -28.03
N THR A 85 3.03 -3.96 -28.60
CA THR A 85 1.79 -3.71 -27.86
C THR A 85 1.66 -4.64 -26.65
N ALA A 86 1.98 -5.94 -26.80
CA ALA A 86 1.98 -6.88 -25.68
C ALA A 86 3.01 -6.51 -24.60
N LEU A 87 4.22 -6.09 -24.98
CA LEU A 87 5.25 -5.61 -24.04
C LEU A 87 4.83 -4.35 -23.28
N TYR A 88 4.13 -3.41 -23.95
CA TYR A 88 3.59 -2.21 -23.29
C TYR A 88 2.47 -2.55 -22.31
N ILE A 89 1.57 -3.47 -22.66
CA ILE A 89 0.52 -3.93 -21.74
C ILE A 89 1.15 -4.63 -20.53
N LEU A 90 2.14 -5.48 -20.75
CA LEU A 90 2.87 -6.16 -19.70
C LEU A 90 3.57 -5.15 -18.76
N SER A 91 4.27 -4.16 -19.32
CA SER A 91 5.01 -3.18 -18.51
C SER A 91 4.08 -2.30 -17.65
N VAL A 92 2.93 -1.90 -18.19
CA VAL A 92 1.91 -1.14 -17.43
C VAL A 92 1.29 -2.02 -16.33
N GLY A 93 0.97 -3.28 -16.64
CA GLY A 93 0.44 -4.23 -15.65
C GLY A 93 1.42 -4.47 -14.50
N GLU A 94 2.70 -4.64 -14.82
CA GLU A 94 3.79 -4.83 -13.85
C GLU A 94 4.01 -3.60 -12.96
N GLY A 95 4.03 -2.41 -13.56
CA GLY A 95 4.24 -1.15 -12.83
C GLY A 95 3.09 -0.80 -11.89
N GLY A 96 1.85 -1.13 -12.26
CA GLY A 96 0.66 -0.77 -11.49
C GLY A 96 0.37 -1.71 -10.32
N HIS A 97 0.52 -3.02 -10.48
CA HIS A 97 0.08 -3.97 -9.45
C HIS A 97 1.03 -4.05 -8.25
N LYS A 98 2.34 -3.88 -8.46
CA LYS A 98 3.37 -4.03 -7.41
C LYS A 98 3.16 -3.12 -6.19
N PRO A 99 3.01 -1.79 -6.34
CA PRO A 99 2.77 -0.93 -5.18
C PRO A 99 1.43 -1.28 -4.50
N CYS A 100 0.41 -1.68 -5.27
CA CYS A 100 -0.90 -2.04 -4.73
C CYS A 100 -0.87 -3.33 -3.90
N VAL A 101 -0.18 -4.38 -4.37
CA VAL A 101 -0.08 -5.64 -3.63
C VAL A 101 0.75 -5.46 -2.36
N GLN A 102 1.83 -4.67 -2.40
CA GLN A 102 2.67 -4.40 -1.23
C GLN A 102 1.92 -3.64 -0.14
N THR A 103 1.19 -2.58 -0.48
CA THR A 103 0.38 -1.85 0.50
C THR A 103 -0.76 -2.72 1.01
N PHE A 104 -1.46 -3.43 0.13
CA PHE A 104 -2.51 -4.37 0.51
C PHE A 104 -2.04 -5.48 1.46
N ALA A 105 -0.81 -5.98 1.26
CA ALA A 105 -0.19 -6.97 2.13
C ALA A 105 0.15 -6.39 3.50
N ALA A 106 0.72 -5.19 3.52
CA ALA A 106 1.04 -4.47 4.74
C ALA A 106 -0.22 -4.16 5.57
N ASP A 107 -1.33 -3.86 4.89
CA ASP A 107 -2.66 -3.58 5.46
C ASP A 107 -3.32 -4.81 6.11
N GLN A 108 -2.78 -6.02 5.89
CA GLN A 108 -3.29 -7.22 6.57
C GLN A 108 -2.89 -7.30 8.04
N PHE A 109 -1.94 -6.49 8.51
CA PHE A 109 -1.42 -6.52 9.88
C PHE A 109 -1.62 -5.16 10.57
N ASP A 110 -2.20 -5.16 11.77
CA ASP A 110 -2.38 -3.93 12.55
C ASP A 110 -1.07 -3.43 13.16
N GLU A 111 -0.84 -2.12 13.09
CA GLU A 111 0.33 -1.48 13.69
C GLU A 111 0.11 -1.09 15.16
N ASN A 112 -1.15 -1.01 15.61
CA ASN A 112 -1.50 -0.63 16.97
C ASN A 112 -1.28 -1.78 17.96
N LEU A 113 -1.24 -3.03 17.47
CA LEU A 113 -1.00 -4.22 18.26
C LEU A 113 0.47 -4.64 18.15
N PRO A 114 1.25 -4.64 19.25
CA PRO A 114 2.68 -4.97 19.20
C PRO A 114 2.96 -6.38 18.67
N GLN A 115 2.06 -7.34 18.93
CA GLN A 115 2.14 -8.71 18.40
C GLN A 115 1.99 -8.75 16.87
N GLU A 116 1.02 -8.02 16.31
CA GLU A 116 0.80 -7.99 14.87
C GLU A 116 1.87 -7.19 14.13
N LYS A 117 2.44 -6.16 14.77
CA LYS A 117 3.61 -5.44 14.26
C LYS A 117 4.83 -6.34 14.10
N ALA A 118 5.11 -7.22 15.08
CA ALA A 118 6.19 -8.22 14.97
C ALA A 118 5.88 -9.31 13.91
N ALA A 119 4.60 -9.67 13.76
CA ALA A 119 4.16 -10.57 12.69
C ALA A 119 4.36 -9.93 11.30
N LYS A 120 4.13 -8.63 11.15
CA LYS A 120 4.35 -7.88 9.90
C LYS A 120 5.82 -7.89 9.46
N SER A 121 6.77 -7.72 10.39
CA SER A 121 8.20 -7.82 10.04
C SER A 121 8.60 -9.24 9.61
N SER A 122 8.08 -10.26 10.32
CA SER A 122 8.29 -11.67 9.97
C SER A 122 7.65 -12.02 8.62
N PHE A 123 6.49 -11.42 8.30
CA PHE A 123 5.83 -11.53 7.02
C PHE A 123 6.72 -11.04 5.87
N PHE A 124 7.33 -9.86 5.99
CA PHE A 124 8.23 -9.34 4.96
C PHE A 124 9.45 -10.25 4.75
N ASN A 125 9.97 -10.86 5.81
CA ASN A 125 11.05 -11.82 5.69
C ASN A 125 10.63 -13.09 4.91
N TRP A 126 9.48 -13.67 5.26
CA TRP A 126 8.93 -14.83 4.54
C TRP A 126 8.52 -14.51 3.11
N TRP A 127 8.01 -13.31 2.87
CA TRP A 127 7.67 -12.82 1.54
C TRP A 127 8.92 -12.69 0.66
N TYR A 128 10.01 -12.14 1.19
CA TYR A 128 11.29 -12.09 0.48
C TYR A 128 11.82 -13.50 0.17
N LEU A 129 11.75 -14.42 1.13
CA LEU A 129 12.11 -15.81 0.91
C LEU A 129 11.28 -16.45 -0.22
N GLY A 130 9.96 -16.20 -0.24
CA GLY A 130 9.06 -16.65 -1.30
C GLY A 130 9.41 -16.08 -2.68
N ILE A 131 9.78 -14.80 -2.75
CA ILE A 131 10.24 -14.15 -3.99
C ILE A 131 11.49 -14.84 -4.54
N VAL A 132 12.50 -15.05 -3.68
CA VAL A 132 13.76 -15.71 -4.08
C VAL A 132 13.48 -17.14 -4.52
N PHE A 133 12.69 -17.89 -3.75
CA PHE A 133 12.32 -19.25 -4.09
C PHE A 133 11.57 -19.36 -5.42
N GLY A 134 10.60 -18.47 -5.68
CA GLY A 134 9.86 -18.42 -6.94
C GLY A 134 10.77 -18.14 -8.14
N ALA A 135 11.69 -17.18 -8.01
CA ALA A 135 12.66 -16.82 -9.05
C ALA A 135 13.64 -17.96 -9.38
N THR A 136 14.21 -18.60 -8.35
CA THR A 136 15.13 -19.73 -8.52
C THR A 136 14.40 -20.92 -9.16
N THR A 137 13.19 -21.22 -8.69
CA THR A 137 12.39 -22.33 -9.22
C THR A 137 12.01 -22.09 -10.69
N ALA A 138 11.63 -20.87 -11.08
CA ALA A 138 11.33 -20.55 -12.48
C ALA A 138 12.51 -20.78 -13.40
N THR A 139 13.69 -20.32 -13.00
CA THR A 139 14.90 -20.47 -13.82
C THR A 139 15.24 -21.95 -14.02
N LEU A 140 15.05 -22.80 -13.02
CA LEU A 140 15.31 -24.24 -13.14
C LEU A 140 14.22 -24.97 -13.95
N VAL A 141 12.95 -24.74 -13.61
CA VAL A 141 11.82 -25.51 -14.16
C VAL A 141 11.50 -25.11 -15.59
N VAL A 142 11.50 -23.81 -15.91
CA VAL A 142 11.12 -23.33 -17.26
C VAL A 142 12.11 -23.85 -18.29
N ILE A 143 13.42 -23.74 -18.03
CA ILE A 143 14.47 -24.22 -18.93
C ILE A 143 14.35 -25.73 -19.14
N TYR A 144 14.17 -26.49 -18.05
CA TYR A 144 14.00 -27.94 -18.13
C TYR A 144 12.78 -28.34 -18.97
N VAL A 145 11.62 -27.69 -18.75
CA VAL A 145 10.38 -27.95 -19.50
C VAL A 145 10.58 -27.62 -20.99
N GLN A 146 11.26 -26.52 -21.31
CA GLN A 146 11.52 -26.13 -22.68
C GLN A 146 12.43 -27.10 -23.43
N ASP A 147 13.48 -27.60 -22.76
CA ASP A 147 14.46 -28.47 -23.40
C ASP A 147 13.98 -29.93 -23.52
N TYR A 148 13.17 -30.44 -22.59
CA TYR A 148 12.78 -31.86 -22.56
C TYR A 148 11.32 -32.14 -23.00
N ILE A 149 10.37 -31.28 -22.62
CA ILE A 149 8.94 -31.53 -22.87
C ILE A 149 8.47 -30.81 -24.14
N GLY A 150 8.95 -29.58 -24.32
CA GLY A 150 8.75 -28.81 -25.52
C GLY A 150 8.27 -27.39 -25.29
N TRP A 151 8.46 -26.60 -26.33
CA TRP A 151 8.32 -25.14 -26.33
C TRP A 151 6.89 -24.66 -26.07
N GLY A 152 5.88 -25.31 -26.65
CA GLY A 152 4.49 -24.90 -26.50
C GLY A 152 4.03 -24.88 -25.03
N ILE A 153 4.42 -25.91 -24.26
CA ILE A 153 4.10 -26.00 -22.83
C ILE A 153 4.92 -24.98 -22.03
N GLY A 154 6.21 -24.79 -22.37
CA GLY A 154 7.06 -23.79 -21.73
C GLY A 154 6.54 -22.35 -21.85
N TYR A 155 5.88 -22.00 -22.97
CA TYR A 155 5.25 -20.70 -23.15
C TYR A 155 3.91 -20.55 -22.41
N GLY A 156 3.09 -21.61 -22.35
CA GLY A 156 1.80 -21.58 -21.66
C GLY A 156 1.88 -21.69 -20.13
N MET A 157 2.95 -22.29 -19.62
CA MET A 157 3.08 -22.62 -18.20
C MET A 157 3.13 -21.39 -17.27
N PRO A 158 3.92 -20.31 -17.54
CA PRO A 158 3.88 -19.09 -16.74
C PRO A 158 2.48 -18.46 -16.65
N ALA A 159 1.74 -18.44 -17.77
CA ALA A 159 0.38 -17.91 -17.81
C ALA A 159 -0.59 -18.75 -16.96
N ALA A 160 -0.47 -20.08 -17.02
CA ALA A 160 -1.28 -20.98 -16.21
C ALA A 160 -1.00 -20.80 -14.70
N VAL A 161 0.27 -20.63 -14.30
CA VAL A 161 0.65 -20.40 -12.91
C VAL A 161 0.03 -19.10 -12.37
N VAL A 162 0.09 -18.00 -13.13
CA VAL A 162 -0.55 -16.73 -12.73
C VAL A 162 -2.07 -16.85 -12.68
N ALA A 163 -2.69 -17.53 -13.63
CA ALA A 163 -4.14 -17.74 -13.64
C ALA A 163 -4.60 -18.51 -12.39
N VAL A 164 -3.90 -19.57 -12.02
CA VAL A 164 -4.18 -20.35 -10.80
C VAL A 164 -3.94 -19.51 -9.54
N ALA A 165 -2.85 -18.74 -9.49
CA ALA A 165 -2.57 -17.84 -8.37
C ALA A 165 -3.66 -16.77 -8.19
N LEU A 166 -4.15 -16.20 -9.30
CA LEU A 166 -5.25 -15.23 -9.28
C LEU A 166 -6.54 -15.87 -8.74
N VAL A 167 -6.88 -17.10 -9.16
CA VAL A 167 -8.04 -17.81 -8.61
C VAL A 167 -7.90 -18.00 -7.10
N ILE A 168 -6.74 -18.46 -6.63
CA ILE A 168 -6.45 -18.66 -5.21
C ILE A 168 -6.57 -17.34 -4.43
N PHE A 169 -6.04 -16.25 -4.97
CA PHE A 169 -6.17 -14.91 -4.39
C PHE A 169 -7.64 -14.47 -4.26
N LEU A 170 -8.42 -14.67 -5.33
CA LEU A 170 -9.83 -14.30 -5.35
C LEU A 170 -10.67 -15.16 -4.40
N LEU A 171 -10.31 -16.43 -4.19
CA LEU A 171 -10.91 -17.30 -3.18
C LEU A 171 -10.62 -16.78 -1.75
N GLY A 172 -9.42 -16.23 -1.53
CA GLY A 172 -9.00 -15.60 -0.26
C GLY A 172 -9.75 -14.31 0.11
N ARG A 173 -10.56 -13.74 -0.80
CA ARG A 173 -11.24 -12.42 -0.64
C ARG A 173 -12.01 -12.21 0.66
N ARG A 174 -12.51 -13.29 1.27
CA ARG A 174 -13.32 -13.23 2.51
C ARG A 174 -12.47 -13.10 3.76
N THR A 175 -11.20 -13.49 3.69
CA THR A 175 -10.23 -13.47 4.80
C THR A 175 -9.57 -12.09 4.93
N TYR A 176 -9.47 -11.35 3.83
CA TYR A 176 -8.76 -10.07 3.77
C TYR A 176 -9.36 -8.98 4.66
N ARG A 177 -8.46 -8.24 5.32
CA ARG A 177 -8.78 -7.00 6.03
C ARG A 177 -8.95 -5.88 5.01
N ARG A 178 -10.01 -5.08 5.18
CA ARG A 178 -10.29 -3.93 4.32
C ARG A 178 -9.98 -2.66 5.09
N GLU A 179 -9.00 -1.92 4.61
CA GLU A 179 -8.72 -0.58 5.11
C GLU A 179 -9.64 0.45 4.45
N ALA A 180 -10.00 1.49 5.20
CA ALA A 180 -10.80 2.58 4.67
C ALA A 180 -9.97 3.42 3.68
N PRO A 181 -10.59 4.04 2.66
CA PRO A 181 -9.87 4.86 1.69
C PRO A 181 -9.19 6.05 2.39
N VAL A 182 -7.86 6.01 2.48
CA VAL A 182 -7.06 7.18 2.86
C VAL A 182 -6.90 8.06 1.62
N GLY A 183 -7.11 9.37 1.76
CA GLY A 183 -7.07 10.29 0.61
C GLY A 183 -5.77 10.23 -0.20
N SER A 184 -5.83 10.62 -1.48
CA SER A 184 -4.71 10.44 -2.41
C SER A 184 -3.53 11.40 -2.12
N PRO A 185 -2.30 10.90 -1.87
CA PRO A 185 -1.14 11.76 -1.67
C PRO A 185 -0.81 12.61 -2.90
N PHE A 186 -1.12 12.12 -4.10
CA PHE A 186 -0.96 12.87 -5.35
C PHE A 186 -1.84 14.11 -5.40
N THR A 187 -3.04 14.05 -4.82
CA THR A 187 -3.92 15.23 -4.77
C THR A 187 -3.32 16.32 -3.89
N ARG A 188 -2.66 15.96 -2.78
CA ARG A 188 -1.94 16.94 -1.93
C ARG A 188 -0.74 17.55 -2.65
N VAL A 189 0.05 16.74 -3.34
CA VAL A 189 1.19 17.22 -4.14
C VAL A 189 0.70 18.13 -5.28
N ALA A 190 -0.35 17.74 -5.99
CA ALA A 190 -0.98 18.56 -7.03
C ALA A 190 -1.54 19.86 -6.45
N GLN A 191 -2.15 19.84 -5.26
CA GLN A 191 -2.60 21.04 -4.56
C GLN A 191 -1.43 21.97 -4.23
N VAL A 192 -0.28 21.45 -3.82
CA VAL A 192 0.93 22.26 -3.58
C VAL A 192 1.44 22.90 -4.87
N PHE A 193 1.52 22.15 -5.97
CA PHE A 193 1.91 22.72 -7.26
C PHE A 193 0.89 23.74 -7.78
N LEU A 194 -0.40 23.45 -7.65
CA LEU A 194 -1.47 24.39 -8.01
C LEU A 194 -1.43 25.64 -7.13
N ALA A 195 -1.19 25.51 -5.83
CA ALA A 195 -1.07 26.63 -4.90
C ALA A 195 0.20 27.46 -5.18
N ALA A 196 1.33 26.81 -5.49
CA ALA A 196 2.57 27.47 -5.88
C ALA A 196 2.42 28.20 -7.23
N ALA A 197 1.79 27.57 -8.23
CA ALA A 197 1.50 28.21 -9.51
C ALA A 197 0.54 29.40 -9.36
N ARG A 198 -0.48 29.29 -8.49
CA ARG A 198 -1.38 30.40 -8.16
C ARG A 198 -0.65 31.52 -7.43
N LYS A 199 0.23 31.21 -6.47
CA LYS A 199 1.04 32.20 -5.73
C LYS A 199 2.07 32.88 -6.64
N TRP A 200 2.63 32.16 -7.61
CA TRP A 200 3.55 32.71 -8.61
C TRP A 200 2.86 33.64 -9.61
N ARG A 201 1.57 33.40 -9.90
CA ARG A 201 0.76 34.28 -10.76
C ARG A 201 0.23 35.53 -10.07
N VAL A 202 0.37 35.65 -8.75
CA VAL A 202 0.14 36.93 -8.05
C VAL A 202 1.42 37.73 -8.16
N SER A 203 1.52 38.52 -9.23
CA SER A 203 2.49 39.61 -9.30
C SER A 203 2.27 40.52 -8.11
N GLU A 204 3.33 40.71 -7.35
CA GLU A 204 3.53 41.69 -6.30
C GLU A 204 2.90 43.03 -6.69
N THR A 205 1.64 43.23 -6.31
CA THR A 205 1.01 44.54 -6.45
C THR A 205 1.61 45.36 -5.32
N ARG A 206 2.70 46.04 -5.66
CA ARG A 206 3.33 47.13 -4.93
C ARG A 206 2.28 47.95 -4.18
N GLN A 207 2.07 47.64 -2.91
CA GLN A 207 1.43 48.55 -1.97
C GLN A 207 2.45 48.81 -0.85
N ASN A 208 3.30 49.80 -1.14
CA ASN A 208 3.81 50.71 -0.12
C ASN A 208 2.65 51.07 0.81
N HIS A 209 2.71 50.66 2.07
CA HIS A 209 2.06 51.41 3.12
C HIS A 209 2.91 51.33 4.39
N ASP A 210 3.57 52.45 4.65
CA ASP A 210 4.07 52.97 5.91
C ASP A 210 4.55 51.97 6.96
N VAL A 211 5.87 51.79 6.97
CA VAL A 211 6.60 51.65 8.23
C VAL A 211 6.64 53.03 8.87
N CYS A 212 5.64 53.37 9.68
CA CYS A 212 5.77 54.46 10.65
C CYS A 212 6.81 54.02 11.69
N HIS A 213 8.01 54.57 11.60
CA HIS A 213 8.90 54.66 12.74
C HIS A 213 8.32 55.70 13.70
N GLU A 214 7.73 55.26 14.82
CA GLU A 214 7.56 56.16 15.96
C GLU A 214 8.92 56.37 16.61
N ASP A 215 9.53 57.53 16.31
CA ASP A 215 10.58 58.11 17.13
C ASP A 215 9.99 58.46 18.50
N THR A 216 10.25 57.62 19.51
CA THR A 216 10.08 58.03 20.91
C THR A 216 11.45 58.37 21.49
N SER A 217 11.77 59.66 21.43
CA SER A 217 12.75 60.27 22.33
C SER A 217 12.15 60.29 23.74
N SER A 218 12.74 59.54 24.67
CA SER A 218 12.77 59.69 26.14
C SER A 218 13.33 58.37 26.69
N GLY A 219 14.46 58.31 27.38
CA GLY A 219 14.72 59.07 28.59
C GLY A 219 14.08 58.34 29.78
N ASP A 220 14.87 57.48 30.40
CA ASP A 220 14.83 57.13 31.83
C ASP A 220 13.90 56.00 32.36
N THR A 221 14.52 55.20 33.23
CA THR A 221 14.06 54.33 34.34
C THR A 221 12.91 53.32 34.20
N GLY A 222 13.18 52.09 34.68
CA GLY A 222 12.17 51.31 35.41
C GLY A 222 12.09 49.82 35.09
N VAL A 223 12.76 49.01 35.91
CA VAL A 223 12.49 47.57 36.07
C VAL A 223 11.06 47.37 36.61
N THR A 224 10.23 46.50 36.01
CA THR A 224 9.47 45.41 36.69
C THR A 224 8.40 44.76 35.79
N THR A 225 8.39 43.41 35.82
CA THR A 225 7.26 42.46 35.69
C THR A 225 6.06 42.78 34.79
N GLU A 226 5.84 41.94 33.76
CA GLU A 226 4.62 41.12 33.63
C GLU A 226 4.77 40.09 32.49
N THR A 227 5.33 38.95 32.85
CA THR A 227 5.17 37.69 32.11
C THR A 227 3.80 37.13 32.48
N MET A 228 3.02 36.70 31.48
CA MET A 228 1.69 36.05 31.54
C MET A 228 0.50 36.98 31.33
N ALA A 229 0.11 37.19 30.06
CA ALA A 229 -1.28 37.02 29.58
C ALA A 229 -1.40 37.58 28.15
N HIS A 230 -1.20 36.78 27.11
CA HIS A 230 -1.94 36.93 25.84
C HIS A 230 -1.66 35.83 24.79
N ALA A 231 -1.33 34.60 25.22
CA ALA A 231 -1.15 33.45 24.33
C ALA A 231 -2.42 32.58 24.23
N ALA A 232 -3.59 33.20 24.04
CA ALA A 232 -4.86 32.48 23.96
C ALA A 232 -5.81 33.11 22.93
N HIS A 233 -5.50 33.01 21.63
CA HIS A 233 -6.54 33.00 20.58
C HIS A 233 -6.00 32.58 19.21
N LEU A 234 -5.83 31.26 18.97
CA LEU A 234 -5.80 30.73 17.60
C LEU A 234 -6.64 29.46 17.54
N THR A 235 -7.82 29.57 16.95
CA THR A 235 -8.75 28.49 16.64
C THR A 235 -8.30 27.72 15.39
N PRO A 236 -8.51 26.39 15.32
CA PRO A 236 -8.19 25.61 14.12
C PRO A 236 -9.36 25.61 13.12
N LYS A 237 -9.11 26.05 11.87
CA LYS A 237 -10.04 25.89 10.75
C LYS A 237 -10.15 24.42 10.34
N ARG A 238 -11.36 23.86 10.42
CA ARG A 238 -11.78 22.60 9.78
C ARG A 238 -11.78 22.76 8.26
N TYR A 239 -11.19 21.82 7.54
CA TYR A 239 -11.48 21.57 6.12
C TYR A 239 -12.20 20.22 6.03
N TYR A 240 -13.43 20.26 5.49
CA TYR A 240 -14.14 19.09 4.96
C TYR A 240 -13.57 18.74 3.59
#